data_AF-A0A5B8W8B2-F1
#
_entry.id   AF-A0A5B8W8B2-F1
#
_cell.length_a   1.000
_cell.length_b   1.000
_cell.length_c   1.000
_cell.angle_alpha   90.00
_cell.angle_beta   90.00
_cell.angle_gamma   90.00
#
_symmetry.space_group_name_H-M   'P 1'
#
loop_
_entity.id
_entity.type
_entity.pdbx_description
1 polymer ?
#
loop_
_entity_poly.entity_id
_entity_poly.type
_entity_poly.pdbx_seq_one_letter_code
_entity_poly.pdbx_strand_id
1 'polypeptide(L)'
;MSYLVSCKNGYLEGIEPFSNHIRKNELYEKLCFLADQLSLDEFTGYLVEGQYFINLWTAIIILDRFRPKTSEKLIGLNNNKSIAEDCLETIEQYSARFKQDGQFDNYQKWILEIKSSHS
;
A
#
# COMPACT_ATOMS: atom_id res chain seq x y z
N MET A 1 3.44 -17.88 7.71
CA MET A 1 3.21 -16.62 8.46
C MET A 1 2.24 -15.78 7.64
N SER A 2 1.21 -15.19 8.24
CA SER A 2 0.16 -14.46 7.49
C SER A 2 0.56 -13.02 7.17
N TYR A 3 -0.18 -12.38 6.27
CA TYR A 3 -0.02 -10.98 5.89
C TYR A 3 -0.11 -10.05 7.11
N LEU A 4 -1.20 -10.13 7.88
CA LEU A 4 -1.42 -9.31 9.07
C LEU A 4 -0.32 -9.47 10.13
N VAL A 5 0.16 -10.69 10.36
CA VAL A 5 1.26 -10.94 11.31
C VAL A 5 2.55 -10.29 10.81
N SER A 6 2.82 -10.34 9.50
CA SER A 6 3.99 -9.70 8.91
C SER A 6 3.92 -8.18 9.03
N CYS A 7 2.76 -7.56 8.76
CA CYS A 7 2.54 -6.14 8.97
C CYS A 7 2.73 -5.74 10.45
N LYS A 8 2.17 -6.52 11.38
CA LYS A 8 2.31 -6.26 12.81
C LYS A 8 3.78 -6.32 13.27
N ASN A 9 4.53 -7.31 12.81
CA ASN A 9 5.95 -7.42 13.15
C ASN A 9 6.76 -6.25 12.58
N GLY A 10 6.51 -5.87 11.32
CA GLY A 10 7.14 -4.71 10.71
C GLY A 10 6.88 -3.40 11.48
N TYR A 11 5.65 -3.21 11.97
CA TYR A 11 5.32 -2.07 12.83
C TYR A 11 6.12 -2.08 14.14
N LEU A 12 6.20 -3.22 14.83
CA LEU A 12 6.95 -3.37 16.07
C LEU A 12 8.46 -3.16 15.88
N GLU A 13 8.97 -3.48 14.69
CA GLU A 13 10.36 -3.27 14.29
C GLU A 13 10.62 -1.85 13.75
N GLY A 14 9.59 -0.99 13.66
CA GLY A 14 9.73 0.38 13.14
C GLY A 14 10.00 0.46 11.63
N ILE A 15 9.67 -0.60 10.87
CA ILE A 15 9.89 -0.65 9.42
C ILE A 15 8.77 0.11 8.72
N GLU A 16 9.03 1.37 8.41
CA GLU A 16 8.08 2.20 7.67
C GLU A 16 8.30 2.11 6.15
N PRO A 17 7.21 2.22 5.35
CA PRO A 17 7.32 2.43 3.92
C PRO A 17 8.18 3.64 3.56
N PHE A 18 8.84 3.55 2.41
CA PHE A 18 9.64 4.62 1.81
C PHE A 18 10.88 5.08 2.60
N SER A 19 11.19 4.48 3.76
CA SER A 19 12.47 4.71 4.48
C SER A 19 13.69 4.52 3.58
N ASN A 20 13.56 3.62 2.60
CA ASN A 20 14.41 3.50 1.43
C ASN A 20 13.52 3.31 0.18
N HIS A 21 14.13 2.99 -0.97
CA HIS A 21 13.37 2.62 -2.16
C HIS A 21 12.44 1.43 -1.85
N ILE A 22 11.12 1.59 -1.98
CA ILE A 22 10.11 0.63 -1.48
C ILE A 22 10.34 -0.80 -1.98
N ARG A 23 10.72 -0.98 -3.26
CA ARG A 23 10.99 -2.29 -3.85
C ARG A 23 12.32 -2.92 -3.45
N LYS A 24 13.09 -2.29 -2.55
CA LYS A 24 14.31 -2.83 -1.91
C LYS A 24 14.07 -3.16 -0.44
N ASN A 25 12.86 -2.97 0.06
CA ASN A 25 12.50 -3.24 1.44
C ASN A 25 12.14 -4.73 1.59
N GLU A 26 12.83 -5.45 2.48
CA GLU A 26 12.61 -6.88 2.69
C GLU A 26 11.19 -7.20 3.19
N LEU A 27 10.61 -6.33 4.03
CA LEU A 27 9.22 -6.46 4.46
C LEU A 27 8.28 -6.28 3.26
N TYR A 28 8.51 -5.28 2.40
CA TYR A 28 7.73 -5.10 1.17
C TYR A 28 7.76 -6.37 0.30
N GLU A 29 8.94 -6.92 0.03
CA GLU A 29 9.07 -8.14 -0.80
C GLU A 29 8.31 -9.32 -0.19
N LYS A 30 8.44 -9.52 1.13
CA LYS A 30 7.69 -10.55 1.87
C LYS A 30 6.18 -10.32 1.80
N LEU A 31 5.71 -9.09 1.94
CA LEU A 31 4.30 -8.76 1.86
C LEU A 31 3.75 -8.95 0.44
N CYS A 32 4.52 -8.64 -0.60
CA CYS A 32 4.16 -8.97 -1.99
C CYS A 32 4.04 -10.47 -2.20
N PHE A 33 5.00 -11.26 -1.72
CA PHE A 33 4.94 -12.72 -1.83
C PHE A 33 3.66 -13.31 -1.20
N LEU A 34 3.21 -12.73 -0.08
CA LEU A 34 1.95 -13.15 0.57
C LEU A 34 0.72 -12.63 -0.19
N ALA A 35 0.79 -11.43 -0.77
CA ALA A 35 -0.27 -10.84 -1.56
C ALA A 35 -0.51 -11.60 -2.87
N ASP A 36 0.55 -12.08 -3.53
CA ASP A 36 0.49 -12.85 -4.78
C ASP A 36 -0.26 -14.19 -4.63
N GLN A 37 -0.58 -14.61 -3.40
CA GLN A 37 -1.38 -15.80 -3.10
C GLN A 37 -2.88 -15.52 -3.06
N LEU A 38 -3.29 -14.26 -3.22
CA LEU A 38 -4.66 -13.79 -3.10
C LEU A 38 -5.08 -13.05 -4.36
N SER A 39 -6.37 -13.08 -4.66
CA SER A 39 -6.97 -12.18 -5.66
C SER A 39 -7.00 -10.74 -5.16
N LEU A 40 -7.15 -9.79 -6.07
CA LEU A 40 -7.32 -8.36 -5.71
C LEU A 40 -8.53 -8.17 -4.78
N ASP A 41 -9.64 -8.86 -5.03
CA ASP A 41 -10.86 -8.78 -4.22
C ASP A 41 -10.65 -9.30 -2.80
N GLU A 42 -9.94 -10.43 -2.65
CA GLU A 42 -9.57 -10.93 -1.31
C GLU A 42 -8.61 -9.97 -0.60
N PHE A 43 -7.71 -9.34 -1.36
CA PHE A 43 -6.67 -8.49 -0.79
C PHE A 43 -7.19 -7.10 -0.38
N THR A 44 -8.16 -6.54 -1.10
CA THR A 44 -8.81 -5.27 -0.71
C THR A 44 -9.52 -5.40 0.64
N GLY A 45 -9.92 -6.61 1.04
CA GLY A 45 -10.45 -6.89 2.39
C GLY A 45 -9.50 -6.54 3.55
N TYR A 46 -8.21 -6.31 3.29
CA TYR A 46 -7.26 -5.81 4.31
C TYR A 46 -7.30 -4.29 4.50
N LEU A 47 -8.03 -3.54 3.66
CA LEU A 47 -8.32 -2.12 3.88
C LEU A 47 -9.42 -1.99 4.94
N VAL A 48 -9.02 -1.95 6.21
CA VAL A 48 -9.94 -1.97 7.37
C VAL A 48 -9.82 -0.68 8.16
N GLU A 49 -10.96 -0.06 8.50
CA GLU A 49 -10.98 1.16 9.31
C GLU A 49 -10.22 0.99 10.63
N GLY A 50 -9.42 2.01 11.01
CA GLY A 50 -8.63 1.99 12.24
C GLY A 50 -7.31 1.20 12.18
N GLN A 51 -7.04 0.43 11.12
CA GLN A 51 -5.80 -0.36 10.97
C GLN A 51 -4.74 0.38 10.13
N TYR A 52 -4.33 1.56 10.60
CA TYR A 52 -3.56 2.53 9.80
C TYR A 52 -2.33 1.94 9.07
N PHE A 53 -1.46 1.22 9.80
CA PHE A 53 -0.23 0.66 9.23
C PHE A 53 -0.49 -0.46 8.22
N ILE A 54 -1.51 -1.29 8.48
CA ILE A 54 -1.93 -2.36 7.55
C ILE A 54 -2.51 -1.73 6.28
N ASN A 55 -3.37 -0.71 6.42
CA ASN A 55 -3.96 -0.02 5.27
C ASN A 55 -2.89 0.62 4.39
N LEU A 56 -1.87 1.23 4.99
CA LEU A 56 -0.77 1.83 4.24
C LEU A 56 -0.02 0.79 3.39
N TRP A 57 0.40 -0.32 3.98
CA TRP A 57 1.07 -1.40 3.21
C TRP A 57 0.15 -2.02 2.16
N THR A 58 -1.13 -2.20 2.50
CA THR A 58 -2.14 -2.77 1.59
C THR A 58 -2.31 -1.87 0.38
N ALA A 59 -2.51 -0.56 0.58
CA ALA A 59 -2.67 0.42 -0.49
C ALA A 59 -1.45 0.48 -1.43
N ILE A 60 -0.24 0.46 -0.87
CA ILE A 60 1.01 0.45 -1.64
C ILE A 60 1.08 -0.79 -2.53
N ILE A 61 0.79 -1.97 -1.99
CA ILE A 61 0.87 -3.24 -2.73
C ILE A 61 -0.22 -3.32 -3.79
N ILE A 62 -1.44 -2.88 -3.50
CA ILE A 62 -2.52 -2.80 -4.49
C ILE A 62 -2.08 -1.99 -5.71
N LEU A 63 -1.53 -0.80 -5.49
CA LEU A 63 -1.10 0.08 -6.59
C LEU A 63 0.13 -0.47 -7.34
N ASP A 64 1.11 -1.04 -6.64
CA ASP A 64 2.37 -1.44 -7.28
C ASP A 64 2.31 -2.83 -7.92
N ARG A 65 1.61 -3.78 -7.29
CA ARG A 65 1.53 -5.19 -7.70
C ARG A 65 0.26 -5.55 -8.45
N PHE A 66 -0.91 -5.24 -7.89
CA PHE A 66 -2.18 -5.61 -8.52
C PHE A 66 -2.54 -4.69 -9.69
N ARG A 67 -2.18 -3.41 -9.59
CA ARG A 67 -2.38 -2.39 -10.64
C ARG A 67 -3.84 -2.35 -11.12
N PRO A 68 -4.81 -2.09 -10.23
CA PRO A 68 -6.21 -2.11 -10.59
C PRO A 68 -6.51 -1.07 -11.68
N LYS A 69 -7.38 -1.44 -12.62
CA LYS A 69 -7.93 -0.52 -13.60
C LYS A 69 -8.79 0.53 -12.88
N THR A 70 -8.88 1.72 -13.45
CA THR A 70 -9.74 2.81 -12.96
C THR A 70 -11.22 2.44 -12.87
N SER A 71 -11.68 1.44 -13.63
CA SER A 71 -13.04 0.92 -13.54
C SER A 71 -13.29 -0.03 -12.37
N GLU A 72 -12.24 -0.58 -11.74
CA GLU A 72 -12.38 -1.50 -10.62
C GLU A 72 -12.73 -0.73 -9.34
N LYS A 73 -13.93 -1.02 -8.82
CA LYS A 73 -14.52 -0.33 -7.68
C LYS A 73 -14.25 -1.07 -6.38
N LEU A 74 -14.17 -0.33 -5.29
CA LEU A 74 -13.99 -0.88 -3.96
C LEU A 74 -15.34 -1.39 -3.41
N ILE A 75 -15.91 -2.41 -4.05
CA ILE A 75 -17.25 -2.91 -3.74
C ILE A 75 -17.29 -3.45 -2.31
N GLY A 76 -18.27 -3.00 -1.51
CA GLY A 76 -18.48 -3.45 -0.14
C GLY A 76 -17.71 -2.66 0.93
N LEU A 77 -16.73 -1.84 0.54
CA LEU A 77 -16.02 -0.92 1.44
C LEU A 77 -16.32 0.54 1.09
N ASN A 78 -16.21 0.92 -0.18
CA ASN A 78 -16.53 2.26 -0.68
C ASN A 78 -16.95 2.22 -2.16
N ASN A 79 -18.24 1.97 -2.41
CA ASN A 79 -18.77 1.78 -3.77
C ASN A 79 -18.64 3.03 -4.67
N ASN A 80 -18.34 4.20 -4.10
CA ASN A 80 -18.26 5.46 -4.84
C ASN A 80 -16.87 5.73 -5.43
N LYS A 81 -15.84 5.02 -4.97
CA LYS A 81 -14.44 5.21 -5.42
C LYS A 81 -13.90 3.98 -6.15
N SER A 82 -13.00 4.22 -7.10
CA SER A 82 -12.14 3.13 -7.59
C SER A 82 -11.18 2.69 -6.50
N ILE A 83 -10.71 1.45 -6.60
CA ILE A 83 -9.70 0.90 -5.69
C ILE A 83 -8.43 1.78 -5.73
N ALA A 84 -8.04 2.22 -6.93
CA ALA A 84 -6.86 3.06 -7.11
C ALA A 84 -6.99 4.42 -6.40
N GLU A 85 -8.12 5.12 -6.58
CA GLU A 85 -8.38 6.42 -5.93
C GLU A 85 -8.32 6.29 -4.41
N ASP A 86 -8.97 5.27 -3.84
CA ASP A 86 -9.01 5.06 -2.39
C ASP A 86 -7.61 4.76 -1.81
N CYS A 87 -6.82 3.94 -2.52
CA CYS A 87 -5.44 3.65 -2.13
C CYS A 87 -4.53 4.88 -2.20
N LEU A 88 -4.69 5.71 -3.24
CA LEU A 88 -3.92 6.95 -3.40
C LEU A 88 -4.22 7.93 -2.26
N GLU A 89 -5.50 8.17 -1.97
CA GLU A 89 -5.91 9.04 -0.87
C GLU A 89 -5.40 8.52 0.48
N THR A 90 -5.49 7.20 0.69
CA THR A 90 -4.96 6.53 1.88
C THR A 90 -3.48 6.88 2.05
N ILE A 91 -2.65 6.67 1.03
CA ILE A 91 -1.20 6.96 1.09
C ILE A 91 -0.92 8.47 1.25
N GLU A 92 -1.64 9.33 0.54
CA GLU A 92 -1.48 10.79 0.60
C GLU A 92 -1.75 11.30 2.02
N GLN A 93 -2.81 10.83 2.69
CA GLN A 93 -3.10 11.15 4.09
C GLN A 93 -1.95 10.77 5.04
N TYR A 94 -1.24 9.66 4.77
CA TYR A 94 -0.10 9.24 5.57
C TYR A 94 1.20 9.98 5.24
N SER A 95 1.36 10.50 4.03
CA SER A 95 2.61 11.13 3.61
C SER A 95 3.02 12.32 4.49
N ALA A 96 2.05 12.98 5.15
CA ALA A 96 2.29 14.03 6.14
C ALA A 96 3.05 13.54 7.39
N ARG A 97 3.12 12.22 7.62
CA ARG A 97 3.84 11.59 8.73
C ARG A 97 5.22 11.08 8.35
N PHE A 98 5.61 11.15 7.07
CA PHE A 98 6.96 10.78 6.65
C PHE A 98 7.96 11.79 7.18
N LYS A 99 8.81 11.34 8.11
CA LYS A 99 9.72 12.19 8.88
C LYS A 99 11.18 11.76 8.77
N GLN A 100 11.44 10.58 8.19
CA GLN A 100 12.80 10.11 8.01
C GLN A 100 13.45 10.82 6.83
N ASP A 101 14.75 11.09 6.92
CA ASP A 101 15.50 11.78 5.86
C ASP A 101 15.36 11.04 4.52
N GLY A 102 14.89 11.75 3.49
CA GLY A 102 14.67 11.18 2.15
C GLY A 102 13.44 10.29 1.99
N GLN A 103 12.66 10.02 3.05
CA GLN A 103 11.44 9.19 2.98
C GLN A 103 10.37 9.82 2.08
N PHE A 104 10.16 11.14 2.23
CA PHE A 104 9.23 11.88 1.37
C PHE A 104 9.70 11.89 -0.09
N ASP A 105 11.00 12.04 -0.35
CA ASP A 105 11.56 12.01 -1.71
C ASP A 105 11.38 10.63 -2.37
N ASN A 106 11.58 9.54 -1.60
CA ASN A 106 11.34 8.17 -2.07
C ASN A 106 9.87 7.95 -2.41
N TYR A 107 8.96 8.45 -1.56
CA TYR A 107 7.52 8.46 -1.85
C TYR A 107 7.20 9.26 -3.12
N GLN A 108 7.73 10.48 -3.27
CA GLN A 108 7.49 11.33 -4.45
C GLN A 108 7.97 10.68 -5.75
N LYS A 109 9.13 10.02 -5.74
CA LYS A 109 9.60 9.25 -6.90
C LYS A 109 8.66 8.09 -7.23
N TRP A 110 8.28 7.30 -6.22
CA TRP A 110 7.39 6.16 -6.42
C TRP A 110 5.99 6.58 -6.90
N ILE A 111 5.39 7.61 -6.32
CA ILE A 111 4.02 8.03 -6.70
C ILE A 111 3.96 8.55 -8.13
N LEU A 112 5.04 9.20 -8.62
CA LEU A 112 5.14 9.61 -10.02
C LEU A 112 5.17 8.40 -10.96
N GLU A 113 5.93 7.34 -10.62
CA GLU A 113 5.95 6.08 -11.40
C GLU A 113 4.57 5.39 -11.42
N ILE A 114 3.89 5.37 -10.28
CA ILE A 114 2.54 4.78 -10.18
C ILE A 114 1.55 5.58 -11.02
N LYS A 115 1.50 6.90 -10.87
CA LYS A 115 0.58 7.76 -11.63
C LYS A 115 0.84 7.66 -13.13
N SER A 116 2.10 7.62 -13.58
CA SER A 116 2.41 7.42 -15.00
C SER A 116 2.01 6.05 -15.54
N SER A 117 1.97 5.03 -14.69
CA SER A 117 1.63 3.65 -15.08
C SER A 117 0.11 3.38 -15.09
N HIS A 118 -0.67 4.25 -14.43
CA HIS A 118 -2.14 4.16 -14.34
C HIS A 118 -2.85 5.26 -15.17
N SER A 119 -2.09 6.02 -15.97
CA SER A 119 -2.58 7.03 -16.91
C SER A 119 -3.07 6.43 -18.23
#